data_AF-A0A924NCV2-F1
#
_entry.id   AF-A0A924NCV2-F1
#
_cell.length_a   1.000
_cell.length_b   1.000
_cell.length_c   1.000
_cell.angle_alpha   90.00
_cell.angle_beta   90.00
_cell.angle_gamma   90.00
#
_symmetry.space_group_name_H-M   'P 1'
#
loop_
_entity.id
_entity.type
_entity.pdbx_description
1 polymer ?
#
loop_
_entity_poly.entity_id
_entity_poly.type
_entity_poly.pdbx_seq_one_letter_code
_entity_poly.pdbx_strand_id
1 'polypeptide(L)' 'MTSVGEALISGLRARGVDVVFGIPGVHTVELYRGLAGSGVRHVT' A
#
# COMPACT_ATOMS: atom_id res chain seq x y z
N MET A 1 13.00 -10.64 4.55
CA MET A 1 11.70 -11.30 4.34
C MET A 1 10.71 -10.20 4.04
N THR A 2 9.97 -10.29 2.93
CA THR A 2 8.99 -9.28 2.54
C THR A 2 7.75 -9.39 3.43
N SER A 3 7.22 -8.27 3.89
CA SER A 3 5.98 -8.24 4.67
C SER A 3 4.75 -8.42 3.76
N VAL A 4 3.58 -8.71 4.34
CA VAL A 4 2.33 -8.86 3.55
C VAL A 4 1.97 -7.53 2.88
N GLY A 5 2.11 -6.41 3.59
CA GLY A 5 1.90 -5.06 3.08
C GLY A 5 2.83 -4.73 1.92
N GLU A 6 4.13 -5.02 2.03
CA GLU A 6 5.08 -4.82 0.92
C GLU A 6 4.72 -5.66 -0.31
N ALA A 7 4.36 -6.94 -0.11
CA ALA A 7 3.95 -7.84 -1.19
C ALA A 7 2.65 -7.36 -1.87
N LEU A 8 1.70 -6.88 -1.08
CA LEU A 8 0.44 -6.31 -1.56
C LEU A 8 0.69 -5.07 -2.43
N ILE A 9 1.50 -4.12 -1.97
CA ILE A 9 1.78 -2.91 -2.74
C ILE A 9 2.56 -3.21 -4.01
N SER A 10 3.52 -4.14 -3.97
CA SER A 10 4.20 -4.63 -5.19
C SER A 10 3.20 -5.20 -6.20
N GLY A 11 2.24 -6.00 -5.72
CA GLY A 11 1.17 -6.56 -6.55
C GLY A 11 0.23 -5.52 -7.16
N LEU A 12 -0.07 -4.44 -6.44
CA LEU A 12 -0.87 -3.32 -6.95
C LEU A 12 -0.12 -2.57 -8.06
N ARG A 13 1.17 -2.26 -7.85
CA ARG A 13 2.01 -1.60 -8.86
C ARG A 13 2.16 -2.42 -10.13
N ALA A 14 2.38 -3.74 -9.99
CA ALA A 14 2.46 -4.65 -11.13
C ALA A 14 1.16 -4.69 -11.97
N ARG A 15 0.03 -4.25 -11.40
CA ARG A 15 -1.26 -4.14 -12.07
C ARG A 15 -1.57 -2.72 -12.58
N GLY A 16 -0.61 -1.80 -12.49
CA GLY A 16 -0.77 -0.41 -12.95
C GLY A 16 -1.66 0.44 -12.03
N VAL A 17 -1.72 0.10 -10.73
CA VAL A 17 -2.46 0.92 -9.75
C VAL A 17 -1.60 2.11 -9.33
N ASP A 18 -2.07 3.31 -9.64
CA ASP A 18 -1.38 4.56 -9.29
C ASP A 18 -1.98 5.25 -8.05
N VAL A 19 -3.25 4.99 -7.74
CA VAL A 19 -3.99 5.66 -6.65
C VAL A 19 -4.78 4.64 -5.83
N VAL A 20 -4.71 4.76 -4.51
CA VAL A 20 -5.54 4.01 -3.56
C VAL A 20 -6.29 4.96 -2.62
N PHE A 21 -7.51 4.58 -2.27
CA PHE A 21 -8.36 5.31 -1.32
C PHE A 21 -8.51 4.45 -0.06
N GLY A 22 -8.44 5.07 1.11
CA GLY A 22 -8.64 4.35 2.36
C GLY A 22 -8.48 5.22 3.59
N ILE A 23 -9.09 4.79 4.69
CA ILE A 23 -8.98 5.44 5.99
C ILE A 23 -7.97 4.65 6.83
N PRO A 24 -6.91 5.29 7.36
CA PRO A 24 -5.95 4.62 8.23
C PRO A 24 -6.58 4.10 9.53
N GLY A 25 -6.27 2.84 9.87
CA GLY A 25 -6.67 2.22 11.15
C GLY A 25 -5.65 1.17 11.60
N VAL A 26 -5.70 0.80 12.89
CA VAL A 26 -4.72 -0.10 13.53
C VAL A 26 -4.62 -1.46 12.83
N HIS A 27 -5.72 -1.98 12.28
CA HIS A 27 -5.76 -3.25 11.55
C HIS A 27 -5.22 -3.17 10.12
N THR A 28 -4.99 -1.95 9.61
CA THR A 28 -4.54 -1.68 8.24
C THR A 28 -3.17 -1.02 8.18
N VAL A 29 -2.54 -0.74 9.33
CA VAL A 29 -1.29 0.03 9.43
C VAL A 29 -0.14 -0.59 8.61
N GLU A 30 -0.14 -1.90 8.44
CA GLU A 30 0.91 -2.63 7.72
C GLU A 30 0.83 -2.42 6.20
N LEU A 31 -0.38 -2.32 5.63
CA LEU A 31 -0.60 -1.86 4.25
C LEU A 31 -0.07 -0.44 4.06
N TYR A 32 -0.39 0.48 4.97
CA TYR A 32 0.07 1.88 4.87
C TYR A 32 1.59 2.03 5.01
N ARG A 33 2.26 1.18 5.78
CA ARG A 33 3.73 1.10 5.77
C ARG A 33 4.27 0.70 4.40
N GLY A 34 3.65 -0.28 3.75
CA GLY A 34 4.00 -0.67 2.38
C GLY A 34 3.76 0.43 1.35
N LEU A 35 2.81 1.34 1.59
CA LEU A 35 2.53 2.49 0.71
C LEU A 35 3.63 3.55 0.76
N ALA A 36 4.26 3.74 1.92
CA ALA A 36 5.33 4.71 2.08
C ALA A 36 6.51 4.37 1.16
N GLY A 37 6.89 5.31 0.28
CA GLY A 37 7.98 5.10 -0.68
C GLY A 37 7.63 4.20 -1.88
N SER A 38 6.39 3.71 -1.99
CA SER A 38 5.98 2.85 -3.09
C SER A 38 5.70 3.57 -4.41
N GLY A 39 5.51 4.88 -4.39
CA GLY A 39 5.06 5.67 -5.54
C GLY A 39 3.56 5.56 -5.84
N VAL A 40 2.81 4.72 -5.11
CA VAL A 40 1.34 4.70 -5.14
C VAL A 40 0.82 5.87 -4.30
N ARG A 41 -0.04 6.70 -4.89
CA ARG A 41 -0.65 7.83 -4.18
C ARG A 41 -1.79 7.33 -3.29
N HIS A 42 -1.70 7.58 -1.99
CA HIS A 42 -2.81 7.37 -1.05
C HIS A 42 -3.64 8.64 -0.90
N VAL A 43 -4.97 8.48 -0.96
CA VAL A 43 -5.95 9.53 -0.66
C VAL A 43 -6.78 9.08 0.55
N THR A 44 -6.88 9.96 1.55
CA THR A 44 -7.72 9.79 2.75
C THR A 44 -8.92 10.70 2.67
#